data_AF-A0A7J8MN80-F1
#
_entry.id   AF-A0A7J8MN80-F1
#
_cell.length_a   1.000
_cell.length_b   1.000
_cell.length_c   1.000
_cell.angle_alpha   90.00
_cell.angle_beta   90.00
_cell.angle_gamma   90.00
#
_symmetry.space_group_name_H-M   'P 1'
#
loop_
_entity.id
_entity.type
_entity.pdbx_description
1 polymer ?
#
loop_
_entity_poly.entity_id
_entity_poly.type
_entity_poly.pdbx_seq_one_letter_code
_entity_poly.pdbx_strand_id
1 'polypeptide(L)'
;DACRYFLIESGFALLVAFLINVAVVSVSGAVCSADNLSSDDHHRCNDLNLNSASFLLQNVLGKSSSTLYAIALLASGQSSTITGTYAGQFIMQGFLNLKMKKWVRNLMTRCVAITPSLIVSIIGGSQGAGRLIIIASMILSFELPFALIPLLKFSSSSTKMGPYKNSIIIIVISWILGIGLIGINVYYLTTAFVDWLIHNDLPKVGNVFIGIIVFPLMAIYVLAVIYLTFRKDTVVTYIEPEKN
;
A
#
# COMPACT_ATOMS: atom_id res chain seq x y z
N ASP A 1 20.25 -1.46 -23.26
CA ASP A 1 20.87 -0.53 -22.28
C ASP A 1 19.92 0.18 -21.35
N ALA A 2 18.85 0.83 -21.85
CA ALA A 2 17.87 1.52 -20.99
C ALA A 2 17.31 0.65 -19.83
N CYS A 3 16.90 -0.59 -20.11
CA CYS A 3 16.42 -1.51 -19.07
C CYS A 3 17.48 -1.84 -18.02
N ARG A 4 18.77 -1.88 -18.40
CA ARG A 4 19.87 -2.19 -17.47
C ARG A 4 20.10 -1.04 -16.50
N TYR A 5 20.13 0.20 -17.00
CA TYR A 5 20.25 1.39 -16.16
C TYR A 5 19.06 1.54 -15.23
N PHE A 6 17.84 1.33 -15.74
CA PHE A 6 16.62 1.40 -14.94
C PHE A 6 16.60 0.34 -13.82
N LEU A 7 17.10 -0.87 -14.08
CA LEU A 7 17.21 -1.93 -13.07
C LEU A 7 18.19 -1.55 -11.97
N ILE A 8 19.36 -1.00 -12.33
CA ILE A 8 20.37 -0.56 -11.36
C ILE A 8 19.82 0.58 -10.49
N GLU A 9 19.20 1.59 -11.12
CA GLU A 9 18.62 2.74 -10.41
C GLU A 9 17.50 2.31 -9.45
N SER A 10 16.53 1.52 -9.95
CA SER A 10 15.42 1.02 -9.14
C SER A 10 15.89 0.06 -8.05
N GLY A 11 16.86 -0.80 -8.36
CA GLY A 11 17.44 -1.75 -7.43
C GLY A 11 18.17 -1.07 -6.28
N PHE A 12 18.96 -0.03 -6.57
CA PHE A 12 19.61 0.78 -5.54
C PHE A 12 18.59 1.50 -4.65
N ALA A 13 17.56 2.11 -5.24
CA ALA A 13 16.50 2.79 -4.48
C ALA A 13 15.75 1.83 -3.55
N LEU A 14 15.39 0.63 -4.04
CA LEU A 14 14.72 -0.40 -3.24
C LEU A 14 15.63 -0.97 -2.14
N LEU A 15 16.93 -1.09 -2.38
CA LEU A 15 17.91 -1.51 -1.37
C LEU A 15 18.00 -0.50 -0.23
N VAL A 16 18.06 0.79 -0.53
CA VAL A 16 18.04 1.84 0.50
C VAL A 16 16.73 1.79 1.30
N ALA A 17 15.58 1.67 0.62
CA ALA A 17 14.28 1.53 1.30
C ALA A 17 14.23 0.28 2.20
N PHE A 18 14.78 -0.84 1.74
CA PHE A 18 14.90 -2.07 2.53
C PHE A 18 15.75 -1.85 3.79
N LEU A 19 16.92 -1.22 3.68
CA LEU A 19 17.77 -0.92 4.84
C LEU A 19 17.06 -0.02 5.86
N ILE A 20 16.30 0.98 5.40
CA ILE A 20 15.51 1.84 6.28
C ILE A 20 14.44 1.03 7.02
N ASN A 21 13.69 0.18 6.31
CA ASN A 21 12.66 -0.66 6.93
C ASN A 21 13.26 -1.63 7.96
N VAL A 22 14.39 -2.27 7.64
CA VAL A 22 15.10 -3.14 8.57
C VAL A 22 15.59 -2.36 9.80
N ALA A 23 16.11 -1.15 9.62
CA ALA A 23 16.55 -0.31 10.74
C ALA A 23 15.38 0.07 11.66
N VAL A 24 14.24 0.49 11.10
CA VAL A 24 13.05 0.84 11.89
C VAL A 24 12.53 -0.36 12.68
N VAL A 25 12.44 -1.54 12.06
CA VAL A 25 11.98 -2.77 12.73
C VAL A 25 12.97 -3.21 13.80
N SER A 26 14.28 -3.18 13.51
CA SER A 26 15.32 -3.57 14.46
C SER A 26 15.37 -2.65 15.67
N VAL A 27 15.28 -1.33 15.47
CA VAL A 27 15.22 -0.35 16.56
C VAL A 27 13.96 -0.58 17.39
N SER A 28 12.81 -0.73 16.76
CA SER A 28 11.54 -0.98 17.47
C SER A 28 11.61 -2.27 18.30
N GLY A 29 12.15 -3.35 17.74
CA GLY A 29 12.36 -4.61 18.46
C GLY A 29 13.33 -4.48 19.63
N ALA A 30 14.44 -3.75 19.46
CA ALA A 30 15.40 -3.52 20.53
C ALA A 30 14.83 -2.67 21.68
N VAL A 31 14.04 -1.63 21.36
CA VAL A 31 13.38 -0.79 22.38
C VAL A 31 12.33 -1.59 23.14
N CYS A 32 11.51 -2.36 22.42
CA CYS A 32 10.39 -3.08 23.01
C CYS A 32 10.79 -4.37 23.75
N SER A 33 12.02 -4.85 23.57
CA SER A 33 12.58 -6.01 24.27
C SER A 33 13.34 -5.65 25.55
N ALA A 34 13.43 -4.38 25.93
CA ALA A 34 14.15 -3.99 27.14
C ALA A 34 13.32 -4.30 28.42
N ASP A 35 13.95 -4.93 29.42
CA ASP A 35 13.28 -5.41 30.64
C ASP A 35 12.77 -4.28 31.58
N ASN A 36 13.20 -3.04 31.36
CA ASN A 36 12.87 -1.87 32.20
C ASN A 36 11.82 -0.94 31.55
N LEU A 37 10.80 -1.49 30.87
CA LEU A 37 9.71 -0.67 30.33
C LEU A 37 8.62 -0.44 31.38
N SER A 38 8.13 0.80 31.46
CA SER A 38 6.89 1.13 32.17
C SER A 38 5.71 0.33 31.57
N SER A 39 4.67 0.04 32.36
CA SER A 39 3.46 -0.63 31.88
C SER A 39 2.82 0.09 30.69
N ASP A 40 2.94 1.42 30.64
CA ASP A 40 2.44 2.25 29.53
C ASP A 40 3.28 2.06 28.24
N ASP A 41 4.59 1.86 28.37
CA ASP A 41 5.48 1.65 27.23
C ASP A 41 5.32 0.25 26.63
N HIS A 42 5.03 -0.76 27.47
CA HIS A 42 4.65 -2.09 26.97
C HIS A 42 3.38 -2.07 26.12
N HIS A 43 2.36 -1.28 26.51
CA HIS A 43 1.15 -1.13 25.70
C HIS A 43 1.45 -0.44 24.36
N ARG A 44 2.34 0.56 24.34
CA ARG A 44 2.76 1.27 23.11
C ARG A 44 3.62 0.43 22.18
N CYS A 45 4.31 -0.58 22.73
CA CYS A 45 5.04 -1.58 21.97
C CYS A 45 4.13 -2.64 21.33
N ASN A 46 2.97 -2.91 21.92
CA ASN A 46 2.00 -3.85 21.38
C ASN A 46 1.16 -3.22 20.23
N ASP A 47 0.96 -1.90 20.27
CA ASP A 47 0.25 -1.13 19.23
C ASP A 47 1.15 -0.02 18.65
N LEU A 48 2.05 -0.42 17.76
CA LEU A 48 3.05 0.44 17.10
C LEU A 48 2.39 1.43 16.14
N ASN A 49 2.04 2.59 16.68
CA ASN A 49 1.52 3.72 15.92
C ASN A 49 2.59 4.77 15.62
N LEU A 50 2.33 5.67 14.65
CA LEU A 50 3.21 6.79 14.29
C LEU A 50 3.64 7.64 15.50
N ASN A 51 2.74 7.82 16.46
CA ASN A 51 3.03 8.56 17.69
C ASN A 51 3.98 7.78 18.62
N SER A 52 3.74 6.47 18.80
CA SER A 52 4.60 5.57 19.58
C SER A 52 6.02 5.53 19.02
N ALA A 53 6.19 5.51 17.70
CA ALA A 53 7.51 5.49 17.05
C ALA A 53 8.38 6.70 17.45
N SER A 54 7.82 7.91 17.49
CA SER A 54 8.56 9.13 17.86
C SER A 54 9.09 9.09 19.30
N PHE A 55 8.34 8.47 20.22
CA PHE A 55 8.68 8.37 21.63
C PHE A 55 9.68 7.25 21.90
N LEU A 56 9.51 6.09 21.25
CA LEU A 56 10.46 4.98 21.32
C LEU A 56 11.84 5.41 20.81
N LEU A 57 11.88 6.21 19.73
CA LEU A 57 13.11 6.81 19.23
C LEU A 57 13.70 7.85 20.17
N GLN A 58 12.88 8.62 20.87
CA GLN A 58 13.34 9.60 21.86
C GLN A 58 13.97 8.92 23.07
N ASN A 59 13.40 7.81 23.55
CA ASN A 59 13.92 7.07 24.71
C ASN A 59 15.29 6.45 24.45
N VAL A 60 15.57 6.02 23.21
CA VAL A 60 16.83 5.33 22.88
C VAL A 60 17.90 6.28 22.34
N LEU A 61 17.55 7.27 21.51
CA LEU A 61 18.50 8.15 20.84
C LEU A 61 18.49 9.59 21.39
N GLY A 62 17.66 9.88 22.40
CA GLY A 62 17.53 11.19 23.02
C GLY A 62 16.60 12.17 22.28
N LYS A 63 16.46 13.37 22.84
CA LYS A 63 15.49 14.39 22.38
C LYS A 63 15.66 14.83 20.91
N SER A 64 16.89 14.77 20.38
CA SER A 64 17.18 15.13 18.98
C SER A 64 16.54 14.16 17.97
N SER A 65 16.40 12.89 18.34
CA SER A 65 15.87 11.83 17.48
C SER A 65 14.40 12.03 17.12
N SER A 66 13.58 12.53 18.06
CA SER A 66 12.16 12.84 17.81
C SER A 66 12.01 13.92 16.73
N THR A 67 12.84 14.98 16.79
CA THR A 67 12.86 16.04 15.78
C THR A 67 13.27 15.49 14.41
N LEU A 68 14.29 14.64 14.36
CA LEU A 68 14.75 14.02 13.11
C LEU A 68 13.68 13.10 12.51
N TYR A 69 12.98 12.33 13.34
CA TYR A 69 11.84 11.52 12.92
C TYR A 69 10.69 12.38 12.36
N ALA A 70 10.37 13.51 13.00
CA ALA A 70 9.36 14.44 12.51
C ALA A 70 9.74 15.03 11.14
N ILE A 71 11.01 15.41 10.95
CA ILE A 71 11.52 15.88 9.65
C ILE A 71 11.44 14.77 8.60
N ALA A 72 11.81 13.54 8.96
CA ALA A 72 11.73 12.38 8.06
C ALA A 72 10.29 12.07 7.65
N LEU A 73 9.34 12.13 8.58
CA LEU A 73 7.90 11.98 8.30
C LEU A 73 7.39 13.08 7.36
N LEU A 74 7.79 14.33 7.58
CA LEU A 74 7.44 15.44 6.69
C LEU A 74 8.02 15.23 5.28
N ALA A 75 9.28 14.84 5.18
CA ALA A 75 9.94 14.56 3.89
C ALA A 75 9.26 13.40 3.15
N SER A 76 8.90 12.32 3.86
CA SER A 76 8.15 11.19 3.31
C SER A 76 6.78 11.62 2.76
N GLY A 77 6.05 12.48 3.49
CA GLY A 77 4.77 13.03 3.04
C GLY A 77 4.87 13.87 1.75
N GLN A 78 5.95 14.63 1.58
CA GLN A 78 6.20 15.38 0.34
C GLN A 78 6.48 14.43 -0.84
N SER A 79 7.33 13.41 -0.62
CA SER A 79 7.63 12.40 -1.65
C SER A 79 6.37 11.68 -2.13
N SER A 80 5.51 11.26 -1.19
CA SER A 80 4.23 10.62 -1.50
C SER A 80 3.30 11.52 -2.33
N THR A 81 3.26 12.83 -2.05
CA THR A 81 2.47 13.77 -2.86
C THR A 81 2.93 13.75 -4.33
N ILE A 82 4.24 13.84 -4.55
CA ILE A 82 4.80 13.92 -5.91
C ILE A 82 4.46 12.64 -6.68
N THR A 83 4.79 11.49 -6.11
CA THR A 83 4.53 10.17 -6.71
C THR A 83 3.03 9.95 -6.94
N GLY A 84 2.18 10.32 -5.98
CA GLY A 84 0.72 10.22 -6.08
C GLY A 84 0.16 11.06 -7.24
N THR A 85 0.65 12.28 -7.43
CA THR A 85 0.19 13.11 -8.56
C THR A 85 0.66 12.57 -9.91
N TYR A 86 1.83 11.96 -10.01
CA TYR A 86 2.30 11.34 -11.25
C TYR A 86 1.55 10.04 -11.55
N ALA A 87 1.40 9.15 -10.56
CA ALA A 87 0.63 7.92 -10.71
C ALA A 87 -0.83 8.22 -11.08
N GLY A 88 -1.46 9.17 -10.39
CA GLY A 88 -2.82 9.61 -10.69
C GLY A 88 -2.96 10.17 -12.11
N GLN A 89 -1.92 10.81 -12.67
CA GLN A 89 -1.95 11.25 -14.06
C GLN A 89 -2.11 10.08 -15.02
N PHE A 90 -1.28 9.05 -14.87
CA PHE A 90 -1.28 7.90 -15.76
C PHE A 90 -2.60 7.13 -15.68
N ILE A 91 -3.16 7.01 -14.48
CA ILE A 91 -4.47 6.35 -14.29
C ILE A 91 -5.58 7.19 -14.93
N MET A 92 -5.65 8.50 -14.67
CA MET A 92 -6.71 9.37 -15.21
C MET A 92 -6.66 9.48 -16.74
N GLN A 93 -5.46 9.58 -17.32
CA GLN A 93 -5.30 9.65 -18.77
C GLN A 93 -5.50 8.28 -19.43
N GLY A 94 -5.03 7.20 -18.81
CA GLY A 94 -5.13 5.85 -19.36
C GLY A 94 -6.53 5.25 -19.25
N PHE A 95 -7.18 5.35 -18.09
CA PHE A 95 -8.48 4.70 -17.84
C PHE A 95 -9.68 5.61 -18.07
N LEU A 96 -9.58 6.90 -17.71
CA LEU A 96 -10.71 7.83 -17.76
C LEU A 96 -10.65 8.80 -18.94
N ASN A 97 -9.56 8.79 -19.73
CA ASN A 97 -9.25 9.78 -20.77
C ASN A 97 -9.42 11.25 -20.30
N LEU A 98 -9.25 11.50 -19.00
CA LEU A 98 -9.41 12.80 -18.37
C LEU A 98 -8.08 13.57 -18.36
N LYS A 99 -8.03 14.67 -19.09
CA LYS A 99 -6.87 15.57 -19.13
C LYS A 99 -7.12 16.78 -18.22
N MET A 100 -6.66 16.68 -16.97
CA MET A 100 -6.71 17.79 -16.00
C MET A 100 -5.37 18.52 -15.90
N LYS A 101 -5.42 19.83 -15.62
CA LYS A 101 -4.23 20.64 -15.32
C LYS A 101 -3.58 20.15 -14.02
N LYS A 102 -2.24 20.14 -13.96
CA LYS A 102 -1.47 19.61 -12.81
C LYS A 102 -1.88 20.22 -11.46
N TRP A 103 -2.10 21.54 -11.41
CA TRP A 103 -2.49 22.23 -10.17
C TRP A 103 -3.89 21.83 -9.69
N VAL A 104 -4.86 21.74 -10.59
CA VAL A 104 -6.23 21.32 -10.26
C VAL A 104 -6.25 19.88 -9.75
N ARG A 105 -5.48 18.99 -10.39
CA ARG A 105 -5.31 17.61 -9.93
C ARG A 105 -4.75 17.57 -8.51
N ASN A 106 -3.65 18.27 -8.25
CA ASN A 106 -3.02 18.30 -6.94
C ASN A 106 -3.95 18.87 -5.86
N LEU A 107 -4.70 19.93 -6.17
CA LEU A 107 -5.67 20.51 -5.23
C LEU A 107 -6.79 19.51 -4.92
N MET A 108 -7.38 18.89 -5.95
CA MET A 108 -8.46 17.92 -5.78
C MET A 108 -8.02 16.71 -4.95
N THR A 109 -6.90 16.06 -5.31
CA THR A 109 -6.43 14.87 -4.60
C THR A 109 -6.04 15.19 -3.15
N ARG A 110 -5.50 16.39 -2.90
CA ARG A 110 -5.21 16.84 -1.53
C ARG A 110 -6.47 17.15 -0.73
N CYS A 111 -7.47 17.80 -1.32
CA CYS A 111 -8.75 18.02 -0.63
C CYS A 111 -9.40 16.68 -0.27
N VAL A 112 -9.48 15.74 -1.21
CA VAL A 112 -10.06 14.41 -0.96
C VAL A 112 -9.29 13.63 0.11
N ALA A 113 -7.96 13.76 0.19
CA ALA A 113 -7.17 13.08 1.22
C ALA A 113 -7.22 13.79 2.59
N ILE A 114 -7.13 15.12 2.61
CA ILE A 114 -6.99 15.91 3.85
C ILE A 114 -8.34 16.08 4.54
N THR A 115 -9.44 16.31 3.81
CA THR A 115 -10.76 16.54 4.40
C THR A 115 -11.21 15.42 5.34
N PRO A 116 -11.25 14.13 4.94
CA PRO A 116 -11.66 13.05 5.85
C PRO A 116 -10.67 12.87 7.01
N SER A 117 -9.37 13.03 6.74
CA SER A 117 -8.33 12.96 7.78
C SER A 117 -8.49 14.05 8.84
N LEU A 118 -8.77 15.28 8.43
CA LEU A 118 -9.00 16.41 9.31
C LEU A 118 -10.25 16.22 10.16
N ILE A 119 -11.36 15.79 9.55
CA ILE A 119 -12.62 15.54 10.27
C ILE A 119 -12.42 14.47 11.33
N VAL A 120 -11.84 13.32 10.96
CA VAL A 120 -11.59 12.21 11.89
C VAL A 120 -10.60 12.62 12.98
N SER A 121 -9.57 13.41 12.66
CA SER A 121 -8.61 13.88 13.66
C SER A 121 -9.20 14.90 14.63
N ILE A 122 -10.12 15.77 14.20
CA ILE A 122 -10.80 16.73 15.09
C ILE A 122 -11.74 16.00 16.06
N ILE A 123 -12.47 14.99 15.58
CA ILE A 123 -13.47 14.27 16.40
C ILE A 123 -12.81 13.21 17.29
N GLY A 124 -11.91 12.41 16.72
CA GLY A 124 -11.34 11.20 17.35
C GLY A 124 -9.90 11.33 17.81
N GLY A 125 -9.27 12.51 17.67
CA GLY A 125 -7.89 12.74 18.08
C GLY A 125 -6.87 11.81 17.40
N SER A 126 -5.80 11.50 18.13
CA SER A 126 -4.70 10.63 17.64
C SER A 126 -5.15 9.19 17.36
N GLN A 127 -6.08 8.66 18.16
CA GLN A 127 -6.61 7.32 17.98
C GLN A 127 -7.47 7.21 16.72
N GLY A 128 -8.29 8.23 16.42
CA GLY A 128 -9.04 8.33 15.17
C GLY A 128 -8.13 8.37 13.94
N ALA A 129 -7.05 9.15 14.00
CA ALA A 129 -6.06 9.21 12.92
C ALA A 129 -5.37 7.84 12.68
N GLY A 130 -5.03 7.12 13.75
CA GLY A 130 -4.49 5.75 13.65
C GLY A 130 -5.46 4.78 12.97
N ARG A 131 -6.74 4.81 13.36
CA ARG A 131 -7.79 4.01 12.70
C ARG A 131 -7.92 4.34 11.22
N LEU A 132 -7.80 5.61 10.84
CA LEU A 132 -7.88 6.01 9.43
C LEU A 132 -6.70 5.47 8.61
N ILE A 133 -5.51 5.37 9.20
CA ILE A 133 -4.35 4.73 8.56
C ILE A 133 -4.61 3.25 8.33
N ILE A 134 -5.22 2.55 9.29
CA ILE A 134 -5.60 1.14 9.12
C ILE A 134 -6.61 0.99 7.99
N ILE A 135 -7.63 1.85 7.92
CA ILE A 135 -8.61 1.86 6.82
C ILE A 135 -7.93 2.12 5.47
N ALA A 136 -6.99 3.06 5.40
CA ALA A 136 -6.23 3.32 4.17
C ALA A 136 -5.44 2.09 3.72
N SER A 137 -4.85 1.34 4.66
CA SER A 137 -4.18 0.06 4.37
C SER A 137 -5.14 -1.01 3.87
N MET A 138 -6.37 -1.09 4.41
CA MET A 138 -7.41 -1.99 3.90
C MET A 138 -7.78 -1.66 2.44
N ILE A 139 -7.95 -0.38 2.12
CA ILE A 139 -8.24 0.07 0.74
C ILE A 139 -7.09 -0.32 -0.19
N LEU A 140 -5.84 -0.10 0.22
CA LEU A 140 -4.67 -0.49 -0.57
C LEU A 140 -4.62 -2.00 -0.83
N SER A 141 -4.91 -2.82 0.19
CA SER A 141 -4.96 -4.27 0.05
C SER A 141 -6.06 -4.75 -0.90
N PHE A 142 -7.17 -4.03 -0.99
CA PHE A 142 -8.22 -4.28 -1.97
C PHE A 142 -7.77 -3.94 -3.41
N GLU A 143 -7.05 -2.83 -3.60
CA GLU A 143 -6.59 -2.37 -4.92
C GLU A 143 -5.44 -3.21 -5.50
N LEU A 144 -4.58 -3.75 -4.63
CA LEU A 144 -3.32 -4.38 -5.02
C LEU A 144 -3.48 -5.54 -6.02
N PRO A 145 -4.39 -6.52 -5.83
CA PRO A 145 -4.55 -7.63 -6.79
C PRO A 145 -4.97 -7.15 -8.18
N PHE A 146 -5.81 -6.10 -8.26
CA PHE A 146 -6.28 -5.54 -9.52
C PHE A 146 -5.17 -4.83 -10.30
N ALA A 147 -4.15 -4.31 -9.63
CA ALA A 147 -2.97 -3.74 -10.28
C ALA A 147 -1.90 -4.81 -10.61
N LEU A 148 -1.67 -5.75 -9.68
CA LEU A 148 -0.59 -6.73 -9.78
C LEU A 148 -0.86 -7.82 -10.82
N ILE A 149 -2.10 -8.35 -10.90
CA ILE A 149 -2.43 -9.42 -11.84
C ILE A 149 -2.24 -8.96 -13.30
N PRO A 150 -2.78 -7.80 -13.74
CA PRO A 150 -2.51 -7.31 -15.10
C PRO A 150 -1.04 -7.07 -15.36
N LEU A 151 -0.30 -6.51 -14.40
CA LEU A 151 1.14 -6.28 -14.55
C LEU A 151 1.90 -7.59 -14.83
N LEU A 152 1.65 -8.64 -14.04
CA LEU A 152 2.27 -9.95 -14.24
C LEU A 152 1.92 -10.57 -15.59
N LYS A 153 0.66 -10.47 -16.00
CA LYS A 153 0.19 -11.01 -17.29
C LYS A 153 0.77 -10.27 -18.49
N PHE A 154 0.75 -8.94 -18.45
CA PHE A 154 1.26 -8.10 -19.54
C PHE A 154 2.78 -8.23 -19.66
N SER A 155 3.50 -8.28 -18.55
CA SER A 155 4.96 -8.47 -18.56
C SER A 155 5.37 -9.87 -19.00
N SER A 156 4.52 -10.88 -18.80
CA SER A 156 4.78 -12.26 -19.22
C SER A 156 4.33 -12.57 -20.65
N SER A 157 3.56 -11.69 -21.31
CA SER A 157 2.99 -11.95 -22.63
C SER A 157 3.90 -11.49 -23.77
N SER A 158 4.16 -12.38 -24.72
CA SER A 158 4.84 -12.04 -25.97
C SER A 158 4.00 -11.13 -26.87
N THR A 159 2.67 -11.15 -26.75
CA THR A 159 1.77 -10.29 -27.55
C THR A 159 1.85 -8.81 -27.15
N LYS A 160 2.35 -8.53 -25.95
CA LYS A 160 2.46 -7.19 -25.37
C LYS A 160 3.91 -6.69 -25.36
N MET A 161 4.85 -7.54 -24.92
CA MET A 161 6.27 -7.20 -24.78
C MET A 161 7.14 -7.54 -26.01
N GLY A 162 6.61 -8.34 -26.95
CA GLY A 162 7.34 -8.76 -28.15
C GLY A 162 8.68 -9.45 -27.79
N PRO A 163 9.82 -9.01 -28.37
CA PRO A 163 11.14 -9.59 -28.11
C PRO A 163 11.69 -9.29 -26.71
N TYR A 164 11.12 -8.33 -25.98
CA TYR A 164 11.54 -7.95 -24.63
C TYR A 164 10.77 -8.68 -23.52
N LYS A 165 10.13 -9.82 -23.85
CA LYS A 165 9.45 -10.66 -22.87
C LYS A 165 10.41 -11.17 -21.80
N ASN A 166 9.94 -11.25 -20.56
CA ASN A 166 10.68 -11.84 -19.46
C ASN A 166 11.07 -13.31 -19.72
N SER A 167 12.24 -13.70 -19.19
CA SER A 167 12.65 -15.11 -19.16
C SER A 167 11.66 -15.96 -18.36
N ILE A 168 11.51 -17.23 -18.73
CA ILE A 168 10.60 -18.20 -18.07
C ILE A 168 10.86 -18.25 -16.56
N ILE A 169 12.13 -18.17 -16.13
CA ILE A 169 12.50 -18.17 -14.71
C ILE A 169 11.91 -16.94 -13.99
N ILE A 170 12.06 -15.75 -14.58
CA ILE A 170 11.53 -14.50 -14.01
C ILE A 170 10.00 -14.55 -13.96
N ILE A 171 9.36 -15.09 -14.99
CA ILE A 171 7.91 -15.27 -15.03
C ILE A 171 7.46 -16.16 -13.88
N VAL A 172 8.05 -17.35 -13.72
CA VAL A 172 7.67 -18.31 -12.66
C VAL A 172 7.87 -17.69 -11.27
N ILE A 173 9.04 -17.08 -11.01
CA ILE A 173 9.32 -16.42 -9.72
C ILE A 173 8.33 -15.29 -9.44
N SER A 174 8.07 -14.43 -10.44
CA SER A 174 7.15 -13.29 -10.27
C SER A 174 5.72 -13.73 -10.02
N TRP A 175 5.27 -14.84 -10.63
CA TRP A 175 3.95 -15.42 -10.37
C TRP A 175 3.85 -16.07 -8.99
N ILE A 176 4.89 -16.78 -8.54
CA ILE A 176 4.92 -17.35 -7.18
C ILE A 176 4.83 -16.24 -6.13
N LEU A 177 5.69 -15.21 -6.25
CA LEU A 177 5.67 -14.05 -5.35
C LEU A 177 4.34 -13.29 -5.45
N GLY A 178 3.80 -13.11 -6.66
CA GLY A 178 2.54 -12.42 -6.90
C GLY A 178 1.35 -13.13 -6.27
N ILE A 179 1.23 -14.45 -6.44
CA ILE A 179 0.18 -15.26 -5.82
C ILE A 179 0.31 -15.23 -4.29
N GLY A 180 1.53 -15.33 -3.76
CA GLY A 180 1.79 -15.20 -2.33
C GLY A 180 1.33 -13.84 -1.77
N LEU A 181 1.69 -12.74 -2.43
CA LEU A 181 1.27 -11.40 -2.05
C LEU A 181 -0.24 -11.21 -2.12
N ILE A 182 -0.90 -11.70 -3.17
CA ILE A 182 -2.36 -11.64 -3.30
C ILE A 182 -3.01 -12.43 -2.18
N GLY A 183 -2.53 -13.65 -1.89
CA GLY A 183 -3.03 -14.48 -0.79
C GLY A 183 -2.95 -13.78 0.56
N ILE A 184 -1.80 -13.17 0.88
CA ILE A 184 -1.61 -12.42 2.13
C ILE A 184 -2.53 -11.20 2.18
N ASN A 185 -2.70 -10.45 1.08
CA ASN A 185 -3.57 -9.28 1.05
C ASN A 185 -5.06 -9.65 1.19
N VAL A 186 -5.50 -10.72 0.54
CA VAL A 186 -6.88 -11.22 0.67
C VAL A 186 -7.13 -11.72 2.09
N TYR A 187 -6.15 -12.42 2.69
CA TYR A 187 -6.22 -12.83 4.09
C TYR A 187 -6.32 -11.62 5.02
N TYR A 188 -5.40 -10.65 4.91
CA TYR A 188 -5.42 -9.42 5.71
C TYR A 188 -6.74 -8.65 5.58
N LEU A 189 -7.25 -8.48 4.36
CA LEU A 189 -8.51 -7.78 4.12
C LEU A 189 -9.69 -8.51 4.78
N THR A 190 -9.73 -9.84 4.65
CA THR A 190 -10.81 -10.66 5.21
C THR A 190 -10.75 -10.66 6.73
N THR A 191 -9.58 -10.84 7.34
CA THR A 191 -9.44 -10.85 8.80
C THR A 191 -9.71 -9.48 9.40
N ALA A 192 -9.17 -8.42 8.81
CA ALA A 192 -9.37 -7.06 9.31
C ALA A 192 -10.84 -6.63 9.20
N PHE A 193 -11.56 -7.08 8.15
CA PHE A 193 -12.99 -6.84 8.02
C PHE A 193 -13.81 -7.64 9.04
N VAL A 194 -13.50 -8.92 9.22
CA VAL A 194 -14.19 -9.77 10.22
C VAL A 194 -13.96 -9.25 11.63
N ASP A 195 -12.74 -8.82 11.94
CA ASP A 195 -12.40 -8.24 13.24
C ASP A 195 -13.19 -6.95 13.51
N TRP A 196 -13.28 -6.07 12.52
CA TRP A 196 -14.15 -4.90 12.56
C TRP A 196 -15.60 -5.32 12.82
N LEU A 197 -16.15 -6.29 12.08
CA LEU A 197 -17.53 -6.73 12.22
C LEU A 197 -17.86 -7.28 13.62
N ILE A 198 -16.92 -7.96 14.27
CA ILE A 198 -17.11 -8.59 15.59
C ILE A 198 -17.02 -7.55 16.72
N HIS A 199 -16.09 -6.60 16.63
CA HIS A 199 -15.80 -5.65 17.72
C HIS A 199 -16.53 -4.31 17.60
N ASN A 200 -17.45 -4.14 16.66
CA ASN A 200 -18.23 -2.90 16.54
C ASN A 200 -19.31 -2.79 17.63
N ASP A 201 -19.41 -1.61 18.25
CA ASP A 201 -20.46 -1.20 19.20
C ASP A 201 -21.87 -1.05 18.59
N LEU A 202 -22.07 -1.53 17.37
CA LEU A 202 -23.35 -1.47 16.67
C LEU A 202 -24.36 -2.46 17.26
N PRO A 203 -25.67 -2.18 17.18
CA PRO A 203 -26.69 -3.13 17.61
C PRO A 203 -26.52 -4.45 16.86
N LYS A 204 -26.71 -5.59 17.54
CA LYS A 204 -26.54 -6.94 16.96
C LYS A 204 -27.27 -7.12 15.63
N VAL A 205 -28.45 -6.50 15.50
CA VAL A 205 -29.24 -6.48 14.26
C VAL A 205 -28.49 -5.78 13.12
N GLY A 206 -27.85 -4.64 13.40
CA GLY A 206 -27.02 -3.91 12.44
C GLY A 206 -25.81 -4.72 11.97
N ASN A 207 -25.10 -5.38 12.89
CA ASN A 207 -23.97 -6.25 12.52
C ASN A 207 -24.40 -7.42 11.64
N VAL A 208 -25.57 -8.02 11.90
CA VAL A 208 -26.13 -9.08 11.05
C VAL A 208 -26.46 -8.55 9.64
N PHE A 209 -27.11 -7.39 9.53
CA PHE A 209 -27.40 -6.78 8.22
C PHE A 209 -26.12 -6.44 7.44
N ILE A 210 -25.13 -5.84 8.10
CA ILE A 210 -23.84 -5.52 7.47
C ILE A 210 -23.12 -6.80 7.03
N GLY A 211 -23.11 -7.83 7.86
CA GLY A 211 -22.55 -9.13 7.51
C GLY A 211 -23.21 -9.72 6.26
N ILE A 212 -24.55 -9.75 6.21
CA ILE A 212 -25.31 -10.28 5.07
C ILE A 212 -24.95 -9.56 3.76
N ILE A 213 -24.62 -8.27 3.79
CA ILE A 213 -24.23 -7.52 2.59
C ILE A 213 -22.76 -7.75 2.23
N VAL A 214 -21.87 -7.70 3.23
CA VAL A 214 -20.42 -7.67 2.96
C VAL A 214 -19.83 -9.04 2.69
N PHE A 215 -20.36 -10.13 3.29
CA PHE A 215 -19.87 -11.48 2.97
C PHE A 215 -20.03 -11.83 1.47
N PRO A 216 -21.20 -11.60 0.84
CA PRO A 216 -21.34 -11.75 -0.62
C PRO A 216 -20.40 -10.83 -1.40
N LEU A 217 -20.22 -9.59 -0.98
CA LEU A 217 -19.34 -8.63 -1.64
C LEU A 217 -17.87 -9.10 -1.61
N MET A 218 -17.42 -9.63 -0.47
CA MET A 218 -16.11 -10.24 -0.31
C MET A 218 -15.96 -11.51 -1.16
N ALA A 219 -16.99 -12.34 -1.24
CA ALA A 219 -17.00 -13.50 -2.13
C ALA A 219 -16.88 -13.08 -3.61
N ILE A 220 -17.63 -12.04 -4.03
CA ILE A 220 -17.53 -11.45 -5.37
C ILE A 220 -16.13 -10.91 -5.62
N TYR A 221 -15.52 -10.24 -4.66
CA TYR A 221 -14.15 -9.74 -4.76
C TYR A 221 -13.14 -10.88 -4.98
N VAL A 222 -13.19 -11.94 -4.16
CA VAL A 222 -12.32 -13.11 -4.30
C VAL A 222 -12.54 -13.79 -5.66
N LEU A 223 -13.80 -13.97 -6.07
CA LEU A 223 -14.13 -14.51 -7.38
C LEU A 223 -13.63 -13.64 -8.53
N ALA A 224 -13.68 -12.31 -8.40
CA ALA A 224 -13.15 -11.37 -9.39
C ALA A 224 -11.63 -11.47 -9.50
N VAL A 225 -10.91 -11.61 -8.38
CA VAL A 225 -9.46 -11.84 -8.34
C VAL A 225 -9.11 -13.17 -9.02
N ILE A 226 -9.83 -14.25 -8.70
CA ILE A 226 -9.66 -15.57 -9.33
C ILE A 226 -9.93 -15.47 -10.84
N TYR A 227 -11.05 -14.86 -11.23
CA TYR A 227 -11.42 -14.66 -12.62
C TYR A 227 -10.34 -13.89 -13.38
N LEU A 228 -9.83 -12.79 -12.83
CA LEU A 228 -8.75 -12.00 -13.46
C LEU A 228 -7.46 -12.80 -13.61
N THR A 229 -7.15 -13.66 -12.64
CA THR A 229 -5.99 -14.54 -12.66
C THR A 229 -6.08 -15.53 -13.83
N PHE A 230 -7.23 -16.19 -14.03
CA PHE A 230 -7.41 -17.20 -15.07
C PHE A 230 -7.83 -16.67 -16.44
N ARG A 231 -8.35 -15.44 -16.52
CA ARG A 231 -8.76 -14.82 -17.78
C ARG A 231 -7.59 -14.82 -18.77
N LYS A 232 -7.74 -15.37 -19.97
CA LYS A 232 -6.69 -15.27 -20.98
C LYS A 232 -6.65 -13.85 -21.57
N ASP A 233 -5.46 -13.30 -21.76
CA ASP A 233 -5.27 -12.07 -22.53
C ASP A 233 -4.97 -12.45 -23.98
N THR A 234 -5.81 -11.96 -24.89
CA THR A 234 -5.75 -12.28 -26.32
C THR A 234 -5.43 -11.07 -27.19
N VAL A 235 -5.29 -9.87 -26.60
CA VAL A 235 -5.11 -8.63 -27.37
C VAL A 235 -3.62 -8.43 -27.67
N VAL A 236 -3.29 -8.36 -28.96
CA VAL A 236 -1.94 -8.01 -29.44
C VAL A 236 -1.81 -6.50 -29.46
N THR A 237 -0.81 -5.95 -28.77
CA THR A 237 -0.55 -4.50 -28.76
C THR A 237 0.90 -4.14 -29.08
N TYR A 238 1.76 -5.13 -29.32
CA TYR A 238 3.13 -4.89 -29.75
C TYR A 238 3.12 -4.41 -31.21
N ILE A 239 3.76 -3.27 -31.45
CA ILE A 239 4.01 -2.71 -32.78
C ILE A 239 5.54 -2.72 -32.96
N GLU A 240 6.03 -3.37 -34.01
CA GLU A 240 7.46 -3.35 -34.32
C GLU A 240 7.89 -1.90 -34.63
N PRO A 241 8.98 -1.40 -34.03
CA PRO A 241 9.48 -0.08 -34.37
C PRO A 241 9.92 -0.08 -35.84
N GLU A 242 9.40 0.86 -36.64
CA GLU A 242 9.90 1.09 -38.00
C GLU A 242 11.41 1.33 -37.94
N LYS A 243 12.18 0.49 -38.63
CA LYS A 243 13.62 0.68 -38.80
C LYS A 243 13.84 1.87 -39.74
N ASN A 244 13.99 3.06 -39.17
CA ASN A 244 14.61 4.21 -39.86
C ASN A 244 16.09 4.29 -39.50
#